data_AF-A0A0A2LMM2-F1
#
_entry.id   AF-A0A0A2LMM2-F1
#
_cell.length_a   1.000
_cell.length_b   1.000
_cell.length_c   1.000
_cell.angle_alpha   90.00
_cell.angle_beta   90.00
_cell.angle_gamma   90.00
#
_symmetry.space_group_name_H-M   'P 1'
#
loop_
_entity.id
_entity.type
_entity.pdbx_description
1 polymer ?
#
loop_
_entity_poly.entity_id
_entity_poly.type
_entity_poly.pdbx_seq_one_letter_code
_entity_poly.pdbx_strand_id
1 'polypeptide(L)'
;MKKNTLLGLLFLFVSLAFVSCSDDKSNVEMNNGDTALSLKSRSSIWSAPIAEMQNGEVVLIVPESDLLQAFNEYFKENGHVEQVQSVSVVKKVATNDSSIERFFLIGSTADNLSANVILRSEPSSPQFSVDDSFQFVAFCEGCPSGCHIKFLKHEGQLIPYCDEGPCTIWWCEQFEEGNPLNQ
;
A
#
# COMPACT_ATOMS: atom_id res chain seq x y z
N MET A 1 13.88 54.59 34.34
CA MET A 1 14.66 53.62 33.52
C MET A 1 14.09 52.23 33.72
N LYS A 2 13.69 51.59 32.62
CA LYS A 2 13.67 50.13 32.28
C LYS A 2 13.13 49.15 33.33
N LYS A 3 11.90 48.61 33.19
CA LYS A 3 11.50 47.47 32.32
C LYS A 3 12.43 46.25 32.46
N ASN A 4 11.94 45.17 33.08
CA ASN A 4 12.10 43.75 32.67
C ASN A 4 12.01 42.78 33.85
N THR A 5 10.81 42.41 34.30
CA THR A 5 10.59 41.17 35.07
C THR A 5 9.18 40.60 34.83
N LEU A 6 8.68 40.68 33.59
CA LEU A 6 7.39 40.10 33.19
C LEU A 6 7.52 39.28 31.90
N LEU A 7 8.58 38.48 31.80
CA LEU A 7 8.87 37.61 30.65
C LEU A 7 9.35 36.22 31.08
N GLY A 8 8.92 35.76 32.27
CA GLY A 8 9.34 34.46 32.82
C GLY A 8 8.19 33.54 33.23
N LEU A 9 6.94 33.93 32.99
CA LEU A 9 5.75 33.20 33.46
C LEU A 9 4.77 32.83 32.34
N LEU A 10 5.22 32.83 31.09
CA LEU A 10 4.43 32.47 29.90
C LEU A 10 4.97 31.25 29.14
N PHE A 11 5.93 30.53 29.73
CA PHE A 11 6.52 29.32 29.13
C PHE A 11 6.22 28.03 29.90
N LEU A 12 5.31 28.07 30.88
CA LEU A 12 4.99 26.92 31.74
C LEU A 12 3.57 26.36 31.53
N PHE A 13 2.94 26.65 30.39
CA PHE A 13 1.61 26.14 30.02
C PHE A 13 1.55 25.45 28.64
N VAL A 14 2.70 25.14 28.02
CA VAL A 14 2.77 24.46 26.70
C VAL A 14 3.43 23.09 26.82
N SER A 15 2.98 22.26 27.77
CA SER A 15 3.52 20.90 27.95
C SER A 15 2.47 19.85 28.35
N LEU A 16 1.17 20.14 28.14
CA LEU A 16 0.09 19.18 28.45
C LEU A 16 -0.75 18.77 27.22
N ALA A 17 -0.18 18.82 26.01
CA ALA A 17 -0.84 18.34 24.78
C ALA A 17 -0.14 17.12 24.16
N PHE A 18 0.41 16.21 24.97
CA PHE A 18 0.77 14.85 24.51
C PHE A 18 -0.20 13.84 25.13
N VAL A 19 -1.42 13.83 24.61
CA VAL A 19 -2.29 12.65 24.67
C VAL A 19 -2.64 12.29 23.24
N SER A 20 -2.41 11.02 22.92
CA SER A 20 -2.81 10.31 21.70
C SER A 20 -1.80 10.33 20.54
N CYS A 21 -0.86 9.39 20.60
CA CYS A 21 -0.93 8.27 19.65
C CYS A 21 -0.89 7.00 20.48
N SER A 22 -1.99 6.23 20.43
CA SER A 22 -2.03 4.84 20.86
C SER A 22 -0.88 4.12 20.17
N ASP A 23 0.06 3.60 20.96
CA ASP A 23 1.11 2.72 20.47
C ASP A 23 0.50 1.32 20.37
N ASP A 24 -0.42 1.13 19.43
CA ASP A 24 -0.86 -0.20 19.00
C ASP A 24 0.22 -0.79 18.09
N LYS A 25 1.36 -1.13 18.72
CA LYS A 25 2.34 -2.03 18.11
C LYS A 25 1.78 -3.44 18.12
N SER A 26 1.06 -3.76 17.06
CA SER A 26 0.97 -5.12 16.55
C SER A 26 1.64 -5.18 15.18
N ASN A 27 2.94 -4.91 15.14
CA ASN A 27 3.78 -5.51 14.10
C ASN A 27 3.88 -6.99 14.44
N VAL A 28 2.94 -7.77 13.91
CA VAL A 28 3.04 -9.22 13.90
C VAL A 28 4.05 -9.58 12.83
N GLU A 29 5.28 -9.89 13.24
CA GLU A 29 6.22 -10.63 12.41
C GLU A 29 5.60 -11.99 12.09
N MET A 30 5.20 -12.20 10.84
CA MET A 30 4.61 -13.46 10.40
C MET A 30 5.68 -14.53 10.18
N ASN A 31 5.40 -15.69 10.74
CA ASN A 31 6.21 -16.90 10.68
C ASN A 31 6.09 -17.54 9.29
N ASN A 32 7.21 -17.71 8.58
CA ASN A 32 7.29 -18.35 7.27
C ASN A 32 6.89 -19.83 7.36
N GLY A 33 5.63 -20.13 7.02
CA GLY A 33 5.17 -21.49 6.76
C GLY A 33 5.55 -21.92 5.36
N ASP A 34 6.63 -22.70 5.23
CA ASP A 34 7.10 -23.32 3.98
C ASP A 34 6.01 -24.20 3.33
N THR A 35 5.19 -23.62 2.48
CA THR A 35 4.41 -24.36 1.48
C THR A 35 4.89 -23.88 0.11
N ALA A 36 6.02 -24.43 -0.36
CA ALA A 36 6.59 -24.11 -1.66
C ALA A 36 5.66 -24.62 -2.78
N LEU A 37 4.70 -23.78 -3.18
CA LEU A 37 3.90 -23.98 -4.38
C LEU A 37 4.82 -23.86 -5.60
N SER A 38 4.96 -24.92 -6.39
CA SER A 38 5.81 -24.94 -7.59
C SER A 38 5.29 -23.97 -8.66
N LEU A 39 5.83 -22.75 -8.69
CA LEU A 39 5.54 -21.71 -9.68
C LEU A 39 6.01 -22.03 -11.11
N LYS A 40 6.87 -23.05 -11.29
CA LYS A 40 7.45 -23.41 -12.61
C LYS A 40 6.43 -23.81 -13.70
N SER A 41 5.17 -24.07 -13.35
CA SER A 41 4.12 -24.40 -14.33
C SER A 41 3.12 -23.27 -14.61
N ARG A 42 3.30 -22.08 -14.02
CA ARG A 42 2.41 -20.93 -14.23
C ARG A 42 3.13 -19.89 -15.09
N SER A 43 2.43 -19.35 -16.10
CA SER A 43 2.98 -18.38 -17.07
C SER A 43 3.35 -17.02 -16.45
N SER A 44 2.90 -16.74 -15.23
CA SER A 44 3.25 -15.57 -14.43
C SER A 44 2.81 -15.81 -12.99
N ILE A 45 3.55 -15.30 -11.99
CA ILE A 45 3.10 -15.30 -10.59
C ILE A 45 1.81 -14.47 -10.40
N TRP A 46 1.58 -13.50 -11.30
CA TRP A 46 0.43 -12.60 -11.24
C TRP A 46 -0.89 -13.24 -11.67
N SER A 47 -0.86 -14.41 -12.33
CA SER A 47 -2.07 -15.17 -12.70
C SER A 47 -2.49 -16.19 -11.65
N ALA A 48 -1.73 -16.30 -10.57
CA ALA A 48 -1.98 -17.19 -9.46
C ALA A 48 -2.69 -16.47 -8.31
N PRO A 49 -3.42 -17.22 -7.46
CA PRO A 49 -3.66 -16.79 -6.09
C PRO A 49 -2.33 -16.54 -5.36
N ILE A 50 -2.22 -15.38 -4.71
CA ILE A 50 -0.99 -14.91 -4.04
C ILE A 50 -1.17 -14.73 -2.53
N ALA A 51 -2.40 -14.57 -2.06
CA ALA A 51 -2.73 -14.52 -0.65
C ALA A 51 -4.02 -15.27 -0.33
N GLU A 52 -4.27 -15.58 0.94
CA GLU A 52 -5.52 -16.17 1.39
C GLU A 52 -5.93 -15.67 2.77
N MET A 53 -7.23 -15.75 3.06
CA MET A 53 -7.80 -15.43 4.36
C MET A 53 -7.59 -16.60 5.33
N GLN A 54 -6.75 -16.38 6.34
CA GLN A 54 -6.53 -17.32 7.44
C GLN A 54 -6.84 -16.62 8.77
N ASN A 55 -7.76 -17.16 9.57
CA ASN A 55 -8.10 -16.63 10.91
C ASN A 55 -8.47 -15.13 10.95
N GLY A 56 -9.03 -14.60 9.86
CA GLY A 56 -9.38 -13.17 9.75
C GLY A 56 -8.25 -12.26 9.27
N GLU A 57 -7.08 -12.81 8.98
CA GLU A 57 -5.93 -12.09 8.42
C GLU A 57 -5.59 -12.58 7.01
N VAL A 58 -5.18 -11.65 6.13
CA VAL A 58 -4.74 -12.02 4.78
C VAL A 58 -3.26 -12.37 4.84
N VAL A 59 -2.93 -13.61 4.49
CA VAL A 59 -1.58 -14.17 4.56
C VAL A 59 -1.10 -14.50 3.14
N LEU A 60 0.17 -14.24 2.84
CA LEU A 60 0.78 -14.63 1.58
C LEU A 60 0.89 -16.16 1.50
N ILE A 61 0.49 -16.73 0.38
CA ILE A 61 0.57 -18.19 0.11
C ILE A 61 1.63 -18.53 -0.94
N VAL A 62 2.34 -17.52 -1.41
CA VAL A 62 3.46 -17.63 -2.35
C VAL A 62 4.72 -17.19 -1.62
N PRO A 63 5.87 -17.84 -1.84
CA PRO A 63 7.12 -17.45 -1.19
C PRO A 63 7.44 -15.98 -1.43
N GLU A 64 7.84 -15.28 -0.37
CA GLU A 64 8.20 -13.85 -0.45
C GLU A 64 9.31 -13.61 -1.47
N SER A 65 10.28 -14.51 -1.59
CA SER A 65 11.36 -14.44 -2.59
C SER A 65 10.84 -14.33 -4.03
N ASP A 66 9.76 -15.02 -4.35
CA ASP A 66 9.20 -15.05 -5.70
C ASP A 66 8.43 -13.75 -5.97
N LEU A 67 7.75 -13.21 -4.96
CA LEU A 67 7.10 -11.90 -5.03
C LEU A 67 8.13 -10.77 -5.14
N LEU A 68 9.22 -10.84 -4.37
CA LEU A 68 10.35 -9.91 -4.47
C LEU A 68 10.95 -9.93 -5.87
N GLN A 69 11.18 -11.12 -6.44
CA GLN A 69 11.68 -11.23 -7.81
C GLN A 69 10.71 -10.55 -8.80
N ALA A 70 9.42 -10.86 -8.70
CA ALA A 70 8.43 -10.33 -9.63
C ALA A 70 8.23 -8.82 -9.52
N PHE A 71 8.27 -8.27 -8.30
CA PHE A 71 8.28 -6.82 -8.11
C PHE A 71 9.56 -6.19 -8.66
N ASN A 72 10.74 -6.78 -8.43
CA ASN A 72 11.99 -6.27 -8.99
C ASN A 72 12.00 -6.28 -10.53
N GLU A 73 11.41 -7.29 -11.16
CA GLU A 73 11.18 -7.32 -12.60
C GLU A 73 10.28 -6.15 -13.03
N TYR A 74 9.17 -5.92 -12.33
CA TYR A 74 8.27 -4.80 -12.59
C TYR A 74 8.94 -3.43 -12.42
N PHE A 75 9.69 -3.20 -11.33
CA PHE A 75 10.43 -1.95 -11.11
C PHE A 75 11.41 -1.68 -12.26
N LYS A 76 12.16 -2.71 -12.67
CA LYS A 76 13.12 -2.62 -13.76
C LYS A 76 12.47 -2.30 -15.11
N GLU A 77 11.33 -2.92 -15.41
CA GLU A 77 10.56 -2.64 -16.63
C GLU A 77 10.06 -1.19 -16.69
N ASN A 78 9.86 -0.55 -15.54
CA ASN A 78 9.44 0.84 -15.42
C ASN A 78 10.60 1.83 -15.19
N GLY A 79 11.85 1.38 -15.38
CA GLY A 79 13.03 2.25 -15.32
C GLY A 79 13.58 2.52 -13.92
N HIS A 80 13.04 1.86 -12.90
CA HIS A 80 13.57 1.90 -11.53
C HIS A 80 14.71 0.89 -11.37
N VAL A 81 15.77 1.29 -10.68
CA VAL A 81 16.98 0.46 -10.46
C VAL A 81 17.07 -0.04 -9.02
N GLU A 82 16.25 0.54 -8.15
CA GLU A 82 16.12 0.21 -6.74
C GLU A 82 15.61 -1.22 -6.57
N GLN A 83 16.17 -1.92 -5.59
CA GLN A 83 15.72 -3.27 -5.25
C GLN A 83 14.58 -3.20 -4.24
N VAL A 84 13.53 -3.94 -4.52
CA VAL A 84 12.43 -4.23 -3.60
C VAL A 84 12.98 -5.14 -2.51
N GLN A 85 12.78 -4.74 -1.25
CA GLN A 85 13.34 -5.38 -0.06
C GLN A 85 12.29 -6.05 0.81
N SER A 86 11.03 -5.64 0.68
CA SER A 86 9.93 -6.19 1.45
C SER A 86 8.66 -6.26 0.63
N VAL A 87 7.84 -7.26 0.91
CA VAL A 87 6.47 -7.37 0.39
C VAL A 87 5.49 -7.44 1.54
N SER A 88 4.37 -6.72 1.44
CA SER A 88 3.31 -6.75 2.45
C SER A 88 1.93 -6.70 1.83
N VAL A 89 0.93 -7.20 2.55
CA VAL A 89 -0.48 -7.02 2.19
C VAL A 89 -1.11 -6.03 3.15
N VAL A 90 -1.76 -5.00 2.62
CA VAL A 90 -2.46 -4.00 3.43
C VAL A 90 -3.92 -3.92 3.04
N LYS A 91 -4.78 -3.76 4.05
CA LYS A 91 -6.19 -3.46 3.83
C LYS A 91 -6.39 -1.96 3.67
N LYS A 92 -7.14 -1.56 2.66
CA LYS A 92 -7.53 -0.18 2.40
C LYS A 92 -9.05 -0.09 2.26
N VAL A 93 -9.58 1.07 2.62
CA VAL A 93 -11.01 1.40 2.49
C VAL A 93 -11.15 2.51 1.47
N ALA A 94 -12.17 2.46 0.62
CA ALA A 94 -12.41 3.49 -0.39
C ALA A 94 -12.67 4.83 0.30
N THR A 95 -12.00 5.89 -0.17
CA THR A 95 -12.06 7.20 0.49
C THR A 95 -13.41 7.89 0.40
N ASN A 96 -14.25 7.48 -0.54
CA ASN A 96 -15.61 7.98 -0.73
C ASN A 96 -16.71 6.96 -0.34
N ASP A 97 -16.37 5.75 0.07
CA ASP A 97 -17.33 4.72 0.49
C ASP A 97 -16.71 3.73 1.49
N SER A 98 -17.01 3.92 2.78
CA SER A 98 -16.45 3.09 3.85
C SER A 98 -16.89 1.62 3.84
N SER A 99 -17.93 1.28 3.07
CA SER A 99 -18.39 -0.12 2.93
C SER A 99 -17.51 -0.93 1.98
N ILE A 100 -16.60 -0.28 1.26
CA ILE A 100 -15.79 -0.89 0.22
C ILE A 100 -14.36 -0.99 0.70
N GLU A 101 -13.95 -2.21 1.00
CA GLU A 101 -12.57 -2.54 1.33
C GLU A 101 -11.91 -3.36 0.23
N ARG A 102 -10.59 -3.17 0.08
CA ARG A 102 -9.72 -3.92 -0.82
C ARG A 102 -8.40 -4.21 -0.14
N PHE A 103 -7.75 -5.28 -0.57
CA PHE A 103 -6.40 -5.61 -0.15
C PHE A 103 -5.43 -5.20 -1.25
N PHE A 104 -4.28 -4.69 -0.86
CA PHE A 104 -3.21 -4.28 -1.74
C PHE A 104 -1.97 -5.07 -1.40
N LEU A 105 -1.32 -5.64 -2.41
CA LEU A 105 0.04 -6.15 -2.29
C LEU A 105 1.00 -5.00 -2.59
N ILE A 106 1.95 -4.77 -1.69
CA ILE A 106 2.90 -3.67 -1.74
C ILE A 106 4.31 -4.24 -1.79
N GLY A 107 5.06 -3.90 -2.83
CA GLY A 107 6.51 -4.09 -2.89
C GLY A 107 7.23 -2.79 -2.59
N SER A 108 8.13 -2.80 -1.60
CA SER A 108 8.80 -1.59 -1.09
C SER A 108 10.30 -1.64 -1.27
N THR A 109 10.90 -0.52 -1.66
CA THR A 109 12.36 -0.32 -1.67
C THR A 109 12.80 0.36 -0.37
N ALA A 110 14.11 0.35 -0.09
CA ALA A 110 14.66 1.13 1.03
C ALA A 110 14.56 2.65 0.83
N ASP A 111 14.49 3.10 -0.42
CA ASP A 111 14.52 4.51 -0.80
C ASP A 111 13.12 5.15 -0.83
N ASN A 112 12.18 4.60 -0.05
CA ASN A 112 10.80 5.06 0.12
C ASN A 112 9.93 5.01 -1.15
N LEU A 113 10.27 4.14 -2.11
CA LEU A 113 9.43 3.86 -3.26
C LEU A 113 8.60 2.59 -3.03
N SER A 114 7.32 2.61 -3.37
CA SER A 114 6.43 1.45 -3.26
C SER A 114 5.68 1.21 -4.56
N ALA A 115 5.65 -0.02 -5.05
CA ALA A 115 4.73 -0.44 -6.12
C ALA A 115 3.54 -1.17 -5.51
N ASN A 116 2.35 -0.87 -6.03
CA ASN A 116 1.10 -1.29 -5.43
C ASN A 116 0.29 -2.11 -6.44
N VAL A 117 -0.27 -3.24 -6.00
CA VAL A 117 -1.12 -4.12 -6.81
C VAL A 117 -2.41 -4.38 -6.05
N ILE A 118 -3.56 -4.16 -6.70
CA ILE A 118 -4.86 -4.44 -6.09
C ILE A 118 -5.14 -5.94 -6.14
N LEU A 119 -5.61 -6.48 -5.01
CA LEU A 119 -6.05 -7.86 -4.89
C LEU A 119 -7.56 -7.95 -5.04
N ARG A 120 -7.97 -8.96 -5.81
CA ARG A 120 -9.36 -9.38 -6.01
C ARG A 120 -9.60 -10.67 -5.23
N SER A 121 -10.72 -10.72 -4.52
CA SER A 121 -11.28 -11.98 -4.04
C SER A 121 -12.33 -12.49 -5.02
N GLU A 122 -12.39 -13.80 -5.21
CA GLU A 122 -13.53 -14.39 -5.91
C GLU A 122 -14.71 -14.58 -4.93
N PRO A 123 -15.96 -14.30 -5.33
CA PRO A 123 -17.12 -14.56 -4.49
C PRO A 123 -17.18 -16.07 -4.22
N SER A 124 -16.84 -16.49 -3.00
CA SER A 124 -16.72 -17.90 -2.52
C SER A 124 -15.30 -18.49 -2.48
N SER A 125 -14.25 -17.71 -2.70
CA SER A 125 -12.87 -18.15 -2.45
C SER A 125 -12.28 -17.42 -1.25
N PRO A 126 -11.60 -18.12 -0.32
CA PRO A 126 -10.76 -17.45 0.68
C PRO A 126 -9.48 -16.87 0.06
N GLN A 127 -9.20 -17.16 -1.22
CA GLN A 127 -7.98 -16.77 -1.89
C GLN A 127 -8.13 -15.44 -2.63
N PHE A 128 -7.01 -14.74 -2.69
CA PHE A 128 -6.86 -13.46 -3.36
C PHE A 128 -5.86 -13.62 -4.50
N SER A 129 -6.27 -13.16 -5.67
CA SER A 129 -5.45 -13.06 -6.87
C SER A 129 -5.25 -11.58 -7.21
N VAL A 130 -4.31 -11.28 -8.10
CA VAL A 130 -4.24 -9.93 -8.66
C VAL A 130 -5.53 -9.63 -9.43
N ASP A 131 -6.00 -8.39 -9.31
CA ASP A 131 -7.07 -7.90 -10.15
C ASP A 131 -6.50 -7.62 -11.55
N ASP A 132 -6.95 -8.41 -12.54
CA ASP A 132 -6.44 -8.34 -13.92
C ASP A 132 -6.73 -6.98 -14.58
N SER A 133 -7.72 -6.22 -14.07
CA SER A 133 -8.01 -4.87 -14.55
C SER A 133 -7.08 -3.82 -13.94
N PHE A 134 -6.33 -4.21 -12.90
CA PHE A 134 -5.48 -3.35 -12.09
C PHE A 134 -4.12 -4.00 -11.80
N GLN A 135 -3.56 -4.68 -12.80
CA GLN A 135 -2.16 -5.11 -12.75
C GLN A 135 -1.28 -3.86 -12.70
N PHE A 136 -0.74 -3.61 -11.51
CA PHE A 136 0.17 -2.52 -11.14
C PHE A 136 -0.42 -1.12 -11.29
N VAL A 137 -0.74 -0.61 -10.11
CA VAL A 137 -1.67 0.49 -9.96
C VAL A 137 -0.95 1.82 -9.84
N ALA A 138 0.18 1.84 -9.15
CA ALA A 138 0.92 3.06 -8.86
C ALA A 138 2.30 2.70 -8.31
N PHE A 139 3.32 3.46 -8.70
CA PHE A 139 4.40 3.72 -7.77
C PHE A 139 4.05 4.93 -6.92
N CYS A 140 4.35 4.86 -5.63
CA CYS A 140 4.22 5.99 -4.72
C CYS A 140 5.51 6.20 -3.95
N GLU A 141 5.99 7.44 -4.03
CA GLU A 141 7.19 7.93 -3.36
C GLU A 141 6.86 8.43 -1.95
N GLY A 142 7.86 8.40 -1.06
CA GLY A 142 7.78 8.99 0.27
C GLY A 142 7.22 8.07 1.35
N CYS A 143 6.68 6.89 0.99
CA CYS A 143 6.23 5.91 1.98
C CYS A 143 6.39 4.46 1.52
N PRO A 144 7.36 3.71 2.08
CA PRO A 144 7.62 2.34 1.66
C PRO A 144 6.47 1.40 2.03
N SER A 145 5.71 1.67 3.10
CA SER A 145 4.56 0.84 3.49
C SER A 145 3.31 1.06 2.62
N GLY A 146 3.43 1.81 1.50
CA GLY A 146 2.32 2.31 0.71
C GLY A 146 1.26 3.00 1.58
N CYS A 147 1.68 3.79 2.57
CA CYS A 147 0.72 4.54 3.38
C CYS A 147 -0.04 5.56 2.53
N HIS A 148 0.62 6.09 1.49
CA HIS A 148 0.02 7.05 0.59
C HIS A 148 -0.94 6.45 -0.43
N ILE A 149 -0.86 5.13 -0.73
CA ILE A 149 -1.83 4.52 -1.63
C ILE A 149 -3.24 4.53 -1.00
N LYS A 150 -4.17 5.12 -1.74
CA LYS A 150 -5.61 5.19 -1.50
C LYS A 150 -6.33 4.70 -2.74
N PHE A 151 -7.64 4.54 -2.60
CA PHE A 151 -8.51 4.37 -3.76
C PHE A 151 -9.90 4.92 -3.46
N LEU A 152 -10.65 5.21 -4.51
CA LEU A 152 -12.06 5.59 -4.46
C LEU A 152 -12.87 4.69 -5.40
N LYS A 153 -14.19 4.68 -5.23
CA LYS A 153 -15.10 4.06 -6.20
C LYS A 153 -15.82 5.13 -7.01
N HIS A 154 -15.70 5.07 -8.32
CA HIS A 154 -16.41 5.98 -9.22
C HIS A 154 -17.04 5.17 -10.36
N GLU A 155 -18.34 5.33 -10.59
CA GLU A 155 -19.08 4.62 -11.66
C GLU A 155 -18.90 3.09 -11.69
N GLY A 156 -18.73 2.48 -10.51
CA GLY A 156 -18.50 1.03 -10.38
C GLY A 156 -17.04 0.59 -10.60
N GLN A 157 -16.17 1.50 -10.99
CA GLN A 157 -14.72 1.28 -11.09
C GLN A 157 -14.02 1.68 -9.79
N LEU A 158 -12.89 1.04 -9.51
CA LEU A 158 -12.00 1.38 -8.41
C LEU A 158 -10.87 2.23 -8.98
N ILE A 159 -10.66 3.42 -8.45
CA ILE A 159 -9.62 4.33 -8.93
C ILE A 159 -8.61 4.50 -7.82
N PRO A 160 -7.44 3.86 -7.93
CA PRO A 160 -6.35 4.07 -6.99
C PRO A 160 -5.60 5.38 -7.25
N TYR A 161 -5.05 5.97 -6.20
CA TYR A 161 -4.28 7.22 -6.24
C TYR A 161 -3.37 7.32 -5.01
N CYS A 162 -2.37 8.20 -5.01
CA CYS A 162 -1.64 8.58 -3.79
C CYS A 162 -2.05 9.95 -3.27
N ASP A 163 -2.29 10.01 -1.96
CA ASP A 163 -2.74 11.22 -1.27
C ASP A 163 -1.61 12.21 -0.97
N GLU A 164 -0.36 11.73 -0.95
CA GLU A 164 0.86 12.52 -0.88
C GLU A 164 1.94 11.95 -1.81
N GLY A 165 2.79 12.85 -2.34
CA GLY A 165 3.86 12.52 -3.28
C GLY A 165 3.40 12.32 -4.73
N PRO A 166 4.33 12.31 -5.70
CA PRO A 166 3.99 11.97 -7.07
C PRO A 166 3.59 10.49 -7.14
N CYS A 167 2.42 10.22 -7.70
CA CYS A 167 2.11 8.89 -8.19
C CYS A 167 2.53 8.81 -9.65
N THR A 168 3.43 7.90 -10.02
CA THR A 168 3.54 7.50 -11.43
C THR A 168 2.46 6.45 -11.70
N ILE A 169 1.23 6.94 -11.82
CA ILE A 169 0.07 6.14 -12.20
C ILE A 169 -0.16 6.40 -13.68
N TRP A 170 -0.11 5.33 -14.49
CA TRP A 170 -0.49 5.37 -15.90
C TRP A 170 -1.89 5.97 -16.12
N TRP A 171 -2.79 5.82 -15.15
CA TRP A 171 -4.14 6.40 -15.16
C TRP A 171 -4.18 7.87 -14.74
N CYS A 172 -3.32 8.36 -13.84
CA CYS A 172 -3.33 9.80 -13.49
C CYS A 172 -2.87 10.66 -14.66
N GLU A 173 -1.92 10.19 -15.47
CA GLU A 173 -1.48 10.91 -16.68
C GLU A 173 -2.58 10.98 -17.76
N GLN A 174 -3.45 9.97 -17.87
CA GLN A 174 -4.58 10.03 -18.82
C GLN A 174 -5.76 10.88 -18.31
N PHE A 175 -5.83 11.13 -17.00
CA PHE A 175 -6.92 11.87 -16.38
C PHE A 175 -6.52 13.28 -15.91
N GLU A 176 -5.39 13.86 -16.31
CA GLU A 176 -5.20 15.32 -16.09
C GLU A 176 -6.27 16.15 -16.83
N GLU A 177 -6.81 15.66 -17.96
CA GLU A 177 -8.00 16.23 -18.62
C GLU A 177 -9.35 15.72 -18.04
N GLY A 178 -9.34 14.88 -17.01
CA GLY A 178 -10.55 14.22 -16.50
C GLY A 178 -10.53 13.81 -15.02
N ASN A 179 -9.72 14.48 -14.18
CA ASN A 179 -9.56 14.10 -12.78
C ASN A 179 -10.93 14.11 -12.09
N PRO A 180 -11.46 12.96 -11.63
CA PRO A 180 -12.78 12.88 -11.02
C PRO A 180 -12.85 13.59 -9.66
N LEU A 181 -11.71 14.05 -9.12
CA LEU A 181 -11.62 14.87 -7.91
C LEU A 181 -11.68 16.39 -8.19
N ASN A 182 -11.60 16.80 -9.47
CA ASN A 182 -11.67 18.21 -9.88
C ASN A 182 -13.05 18.61 -10.45
N GLN A 183 -14.07 17.73 -10.34
CA GLN A 183 -15.46 18.02 -10.74
C GLN A 183 -16.41 18.00 -9.55
#